data_AF-A0AAV8HT26-F1
#
_entry.id   AF-A0AAV8HT26-F1
#
_cell.length_a   1.000
_cell.length_b   1.000
_cell.length_c   1.000
_cell.angle_alpha   90.00
_cell.angle_beta   90.00
_cell.angle_gamma   90.00
#
_symmetry.space_group_name_H-M   'P 1'
#
loop_
_entity.id
_entity.type
_entity.pdbx_description
1 polymer ?
#
loop_
_entity_poly.entity_id
_entity_poly.type
_entity_poly.pdbx_seq_one_letter_code
_entity_poly.pdbx_strand_id
1 'polypeptide(L)' 'MQLLESVLKVKEYELLRLNFSETGCFGLGINMDFYVVLERAGYRVAHRRRCKSRVGIQHRVTKEDAMKWFQVK' A
#
# COMPACT_ATOMS: atom_id res chain seq x y z
N MET A 1 -3.21 -7.05 11.12
CA MET A 1 -2.12 -7.62 10.30
C MET A 1 -2.27 -9.10 10.00
N GLN A 2 -2.82 -9.90 10.94
CA GLN A 2 -2.94 -11.36 10.80
C GLN A 2 -3.62 -11.85 9.51
N LEU A 3 -4.65 -11.14 9.01
CA LEU A 3 -5.31 -11.48 7.75
C LEU A 3 -4.37 -11.30 6.54
N LEU A 4 -3.64 -10.17 6.48
CA LEU A 4 -2.71 -9.89 5.39
C LEU A 4 -1.57 -10.91 5.36
N GLU A 5 -1.02 -11.26 6.53
CA GLU A 5 0.02 -12.29 6.65
C GLU A 5 -0.49 -13.66 6.18
N SER A 6 -1.72 -14.02 6.56
CA SER A 6 -2.35 -15.27 6.12
C SER A 6 -2.55 -15.29 4.60
N VAL A 7 -2.94 -14.16 4.00
CA VAL A 7 -3.16 -14.01 2.55
C VAL A 7 -1.84 -14.02 1.77
N LEU A 8 -0.82 -13.32 2.25
CA LEU A 8 0.50 -13.28 1.60
C LEU A 8 1.22 -14.63 1.66
N LYS A 9 1.00 -15.40 2.73
CA LYS A 9 1.53 -16.77 2.85
C LYS A 9 1.01 -17.70 1.75
N VAL A 10 -0.21 -17.49 1.23
CA VAL A 10 -0.76 -18.27 0.10
C VAL A 10 -0.01 -18.00 -1.21
N LYS A 11 0.62 -16.83 -1.35
CA LYS A 11 1.44 -16.47 -2.52
C LYS A 11 2.94 -16.60 -2.28
N GLU A 12 3.35 -17.28 -1.21
CA GLU A 12 4.76 -17.43 -0.83
C GLU A 12 5.52 -16.10 -0.73
N TYR A 13 4.80 -15.00 -0.48
CA TYR A 13 5.35 -13.64 -0.51
C TYR A 13 5.97 -13.25 -1.86
N GLU A 14 5.49 -13.84 -2.97
CA GLU A 14 5.92 -13.47 -4.31
C GLU A 14 4.82 -12.68 -5.03
N LEU A 15 5.00 -11.35 -5.07
CA LEU A 15 4.16 -10.43 -5.83
C LEU A 15 4.93 -9.90 -7.05
N LEU A 16 4.29 -9.87 -8.21
CA LEU A 16 4.87 -9.28 -9.41
C LEU A 16 4.82 -7.75 -9.33
N ARG A 17 5.76 -7.08 -10.01
CA ARG A 17 5.79 -5.60 -10.13
C ARG A 17 4.49 -5.02 -10.70
N LEU A 18 3.76 -5.80 -11.51
CA LEU A 18 2.48 -5.42 -12.11
C LEU A 18 1.33 -5.32 -11.09
N ASN A 19 1.44 -6.01 -9.94
CA ASN A 19 0.45 -5.94 -8.87
C ASN A 19 0.51 -4.63 -8.08
N PHE A 20 1.56 -3.82 -8.27
CA PHE A 20 1.76 -2.54 -7.58
C PHE A 20 1.36 -1.35 -8.48
N SER A 21 0.48 -0.52 -7.92
CA SER A 21 0.07 0.78 -8.46
C SER A 21 1.19 1.82 -8.32
N GLU A 22 1.19 2.81 -9.21
CA GLU A 22 2.06 4.00 -9.13
C GLU A 22 1.87 4.79 -7.82
N THR A 23 0.71 4.68 -7.19
CA THR A 23 0.39 5.31 -5.91
C THR A 23 0.85 4.51 -4.68
N GLY A 24 1.55 3.39 -4.87
CA GLY A 24 2.04 2.55 -3.79
C GLY A 24 1.02 1.59 -3.16
N CYS A 25 -0.14 1.40 -3.81
CA CYS A 25 -1.11 0.38 -3.42
C CYS A 25 -0.83 -0.94 -4.14
N PHE A 26 -1.23 -2.07 -3.58
CA PHE A 26 -1.18 -3.35 -4.28
C PHE A 26 -2.43 -4.20 -4.05
N GLY A 27 -2.75 -5.02 -5.04
CA GLY A 27 -3.90 -5.91 -5.02
C GLY A 27 -3.51 -7.36 -5.27
N LEU A 28 -4.27 -8.28 -4.68
CA LEU A 28 -4.07 -9.71 -4.84
C LEU A 28 -5.41 -10.38 -5.12
N GLY A 29 -5.52 -11.00 -6.30
CA GLY A 29 -6.65 -11.85 -6.69
C GLY A 29 -6.19 -13.31 -6.73
N ILE A 30 -6.60 -14.09 -5.74
CA ILE A 30 -6.39 -15.56 -5.74
C ILE A 30 -7.74 -16.28 -5.61
N ASN A 31 -8.52 -15.88 -4.60
CA ASN A 31 -9.88 -16.38 -4.33
C ASN A 31 -10.83 -15.27 -3.85
N MET A 32 -10.28 -14.16 -3.33
CA MET A 32 -10.97 -12.93 -2.98
C MET A 32 -10.13 -11.75 -3.48
N ASP A 33 -10.79 -10.64 -3.79
CA ASP A 33 -10.13 -9.40 -4.19
C ASP A 33 -9.68 -8.63 -2.95
N PHE A 34 -8.38 -8.72 -2.65
CA PHE A 34 -7.77 -7.91 -1.60
C PHE A 34 -7.10 -6.68 -2.21
N TYR A 35 -7.38 -5.52 -1.63
CA TYR A 35 -6.70 -4.27 -1.98
C TYR A 35 -6.08 -3.64 -0.73
N VAL A 36 -4.77 -3.40 -0.78
CA VAL A 36 -4.00 -2.82 0.31
C VAL A 36 -3.57 -1.41 -0.09
N VAL A 37 -3.95 -0.43 0.74
CA VAL A 37 -3.54 0.97 0.61
C VAL A 37 -2.41 1.24 1.60
N LEU A 38 -1.25 1.63 1.08
CA LEU A 38 -0.12 2.05 1.91
C LEU A 38 -0.09 3.58 1.98
N GLU A 39 -0.08 4.11 3.20
CA GLU A 39 0.05 5.55 3.46
C GLU A 39 1.14 5.80 4.50
N ARG A 40 1.85 6.92 4.36
CA ARG A 40 2.78 7.39 5.38
C ARG A 40 2.02 8.07 6.52
N ALA A 41 2.58 8.02 7.72
CA ALA A 41 2.04 8.77 8.85
C ALA A 41 2.04 10.29 8.53
N GLY A 42 0.85 10.90 8.46
CA GLY A 42 0.69 12.31 8.09
C GLY A 42 -0.41 12.58 7.06
N TYR A 43 -0.94 11.53 6.42
CA TYR A 43 -1.99 11.65 5.39
C TYR A 43 -3.31 12.28 5.88
N ARG A 44 -3.55 12.32 7.20
CA ARG A 44 -4.72 12.97 7.82
C ARG A 44 -4.93 14.42 7.35
N VAL A 45 -3.88 15.13 6.92
CA VAL A 45 -3.97 16.50 6.41
C VAL A 45 -4.90 16.62 5.18
N ALA A 46 -5.01 15.57 4.36
CA ALA A 46 -5.92 15.53 3.22
C ALA A 46 -7.36 15.10 3.58
N HIS A 47 -7.55 14.37 4.69
CA HIS A 47 -8.85 13.84 5.10
C HIS A 47 -9.57 14.68 6.15
N ARG A 48 -8.85 15.52 6.91
CA ARG A 48 -9.43 16.34 7.98
C ARG A 48 -10.45 17.37 7.45
N ARG A 49 -11.50 17.63 8.25
CA ARG A 49 -12.55 18.63 7.92
C ARG A 49 -12.04 20.07 7.98
N ARG A 50 -11.32 20.45 9.04
CA ARG A 50 -10.77 21.80 9.25
C ARG A 50 -9.32 21.88 8.76
N CYS A 51 -8.95 23.00 8.14
CA CYS A 51 -7.61 23.26 7.60
C CYS A 51 -7.12 22.18 6.62
N LYS A 52 -8.01 21.64 5.77
CA LYS A 52 -7.65 20.63 4.75
C LYS A 52 -6.57 21.17 3.82
N SER A 53 -5.55 20.37 3.54
CA SER A 53 -4.49 20.71 2.59
C SER A 53 -4.05 19.47 1.80
N ARG A 54 -3.28 19.68 0.73
CA ARG A 54 -2.76 18.60 -0.12
C ARG A 54 -1.54 17.96 0.55
N VAL A 55 -1.40 16.64 0.42
CA VAL A 55 -0.17 15.94 0.80
C VAL A 55 0.92 16.28 -0.22
N GLY A 56 2.07 16.76 0.29
CA GLY A 56 3.23 17.12 -0.51
C GLY A 56 3.81 15.91 -1.26
N ILE A 57 4.40 16.15 -2.44
CA ILE A 57 4.85 15.09 -3.36
C ILE A 57 5.88 14.17 -2.69
N GLN A 58 6.84 14.73 -1.95
CA GLN A 58 7.86 13.96 -1.23
C GLN A 58 7.30 13.04 -0.13
N HIS A 59 6.10 13.34 0.38
CA HIS A 59 5.44 12.54 1.41
C HIS A 59 4.54 11.45 0.81
N ARG A 60 4.32 11.45 -0.50
CA ARG A 60 3.51 10.41 -1.15
C ARG A 60 4.29 9.11 -1.22
N VAL A 61 3.56 8.00 -1.13
CA VAL A 61 4.12 6.66 -1.37
C VAL A 61 4.22 6.45 -2.87
N THR A 62 5.36 5.96 -3.33
CA THR A 62 5.58 5.53 -4.72
C THR A 62 5.47 4.02 -4.85
N LYS A 63 5.40 3.54 -6.08
CA LYS A 63 5.48 2.11 -6.40
C LYS A 63 6.74 1.45 -5.83
N GLU A 64 7.88 2.11 -5.97
CA GLU A 64 9.17 1.64 -5.45
C GLU A 64 9.15 1.52 -3.93
N ASP A 65 8.54 2.48 -3.23
CA ASP A 65 8.40 2.42 -1.77
C ASP A 65 7.53 1.24 -1.34
N ALA A 66 6.45 0.96 -2.06
CA ALA A 66 5.56 -0.17 -1.78
C ALA A 66 6.25 -1.52 -1.99
N MET A 67 7.04 -1.67 -3.06
CA MET A 67 7.83 -2.87 -3.30
C MET A 67 8.90 -3.07 -2.22
N LYS A 68 9.60 -2.00 -1.82
CA LYS A 68 10.59 -2.07 -0.73
C LYS A 68 9.94 -2.44 0.60
N TRP A 69 8.79 -1.86 0.92
CA TRP A 69 8.05 -2.21 2.14
C TRP A 69 7.70 -3.69 2.17
N PHE A 70 7.33 -4.25 1.02
CA PHE A 70 7.01 -5.66 0.89
C PHE A 70 8.24 -6.58 1.04
N GLN A 71 9.39 -6.20 0.47
CA GLN A 71 10.64 -6.98 0.58
C GLN A 71 11.26 -6.97 1.98
N VAL A 72 11.03 -5.90 2.75
CA VAL A 72 11.56 -5.77 4.12
C VAL A 72 10.76 -6.62 5.12
N LYS A 73 9.54 -7.03 4.76
CA LYS A 73 8.60 -7.68 5.66
C LYS A 73 8.64 -9.20 5.53
#